data_AF-A0A6P5FSF5-F1
#
_entry.id   AF-A0A6P5FSF5-F1
#
_cell.length_a   1.000
_cell.length_b   1.000
_cell.length_c   1.000
_cell.angle_alpha   90.00
_cell.angle_beta   90.00
_cell.angle_gamma   90.00
#
_symmetry.space_group_name_H-M   'P 1'
#
loop_
_entity.id
_entity.type
_entity.pdbx_description
1 polymer ?
#
loop_
_entity_poly.entity_id
_entity_poly.type
_entity_poly.pdbx_seq_one_letter_code
_entity_poly.pdbx_strand_id
1 'polypeptide(L)'
;MRERDRSLLCYCTELKKCQKKKEQHFIFSTAMPATCGGKGNVTIYAALMLLLLLLLVLLLSASVDAARNSSEIYENQRTSQNNPLKLTPQISVQIKVHAFLLWASFGFLIPVGVLIIRMSNNTKSAKSLKILFFSHVIVQIISVLLASAGAILSIKNFANSFENTHQRMGLALYGSIWLQSVFGFFRPNRELKLRRVWYFVHWLLGTGISILGIANTYIGLQTYHERTTRSVKLWTTSIKSALRCG
;
A
#
# COMPACT_ATOMS: atom_id res chain seq x y z
N MET A 1 -40.42 -15.22 45.73
CA MET A 1 -39.26 -15.71 44.94
C MET A 1 -39.20 -15.12 43.52
N ARG A 2 -40.33 -15.06 42.80
CA ARG A 2 -40.43 -14.68 41.37
C ARG A 2 -39.95 -13.27 40.95
N GLU A 3 -39.91 -12.29 41.85
CA GLU A 3 -39.47 -10.91 41.55
C GLU A 3 -37.95 -10.71 41.64
N ARG A 4 -37.28 -11.41 42.56
CA ARG A 4 -35.81 -11.37 42.68
C ARG A 4 -35.15 -11.96 41.43
N ASP A 5 -35.69 -13.05 40.91
CA ASP A 5 -35.18 -13.71 39.70
C ASP A 5 -35.33 -12.81 38.46
N ARG A 6 -36.43 -12.04 38.38
CA ARG A 6 -36.69 -11.11 37.26
C ARG A 6 -35.73 -9.91 37.27
N SER A 7 -35.43 -9.39 38.46
CA SER A 7 -34.45 -8.31 38.66
C SER A 7 -33.03 -8.76 38.32
N LEU A 8 -32.64 -9.97 38.77
CA LEU A 8 -31.35 -10.58 38.43
C LEU A 8 -31.20 -10.85 36.93
N LEU A 9 -32.26 -11.32 36.26
CA LEU A 9 -32.25 -11.53 34.82
C LEU A 9 -32.09 -10.21 34.07
N CYS A 10 -32.79 -9.15 34.48
CA CYS A 10 -32.64 -7.80 33.90
C CYS A 10 -31.21 -7.28 34.07
N TYR A 11 -30.64 -7.40 35.27
CA TYR A 11 -29.27 -7.00 35.57
C TYR A 11 -28.24 -7.77 34.74
N CYS A 12 -28.38 -9.10 34.63
CA CYS A 12 -27.52 -9.93 33.78
C CYS A 12 -27.64 -9.58 32.29
N THR A 13 -28.84 -9.21 31.83
CA THR A 13 -29.08 -8.82 30.43
C THR A 13 -28.44 -7.47 30.12
N GLU A 14 -28.55 -6.51 31.04
CA GLU A 14 -27.90 -5.19 30.92
C GLU A 14 -26.39 -5.27 31.09
N LEU A 15 -25.87 -6.14 31.95
CA LEU A 15 -24.43 -6.45 32.04
C LEU A 15 -23.91 -7.07 30.74
N LYS A 16 -24.63 -8.03 30.15
CA LYS A 16 -24.26 -8.62 28.86
C LYS A 16 -24.31 -7.59 27.73
N LYS A 17 -25.31 -6.70 27.69
CA LYS A 17 -25.35 -5.57 26.75
C LYS A 17 -24.19 -4.61 26.99
N CYS A 18 -23.84 -4.31 28.23
CA CYS A 18 -22.75 -3.41 28.58
C CYS A 18 -21.38 -4.01 28.25
N GLN A 19 -21.18 -5.32 28.48
CA GLN A 19 -19.99 -6.07 28.04
C GLN A 19 -19.90 -6.13 26.52
N LYS A 20 -20.99 -6.48 25.82
CA LYS A 20 -21.02 -6.51 24.35
C LYS A 20 -20.80 -5.12 23.75
N LYS A 21 -21.32 -4.07 24.38
CA LYS A 21 -21.08 -2.67 24.00
C LYS A 21 -19.63 -2.26 24.28
N LYS A 22 -19.02 -2.70 25.38
CA LYS A 22 -17.58 -2.51 25.68
C LYS A 22 -16.68 -3.27 24.71
N GLU A 23 -17.01 -4.51 24.35
CA GLU A 23 -16.28 -5.32 23.37
C GLU A 23 -16.40 -4.73 21.97
N GLN A 24 -17.60 -4.31 21.55
CA GLN A 24 -17.78 -3.59 20.29
C GLN A 24 -17.07 -2.23 20.31
N HIS A 25 -17.05 -1.52 21.43
CA HIS A 25 -16.24 -0.30 21.58
C HIS A 25 -14.74 -0.60 21.57
N PHE A 26 -14.29 -1.77 22.05
CA PHE A 26 -12.88 -2.16 22.12
C PHE A 26 -12.35 -2.68 20.78
N ILE A 27 -13.14 -3.48 20.06
CA ILE A 27 -12.85 -3.92 18.67
C ILE A 27 -12.81 -2.70 17.74
N PHE A 28 -13.70 -1.72 17.97
CA PHE A 28 -13.76 -0.51 17.15
C PHE A 28 -12.76 0.58 17.59
N SER A 29 -12.45 0.64 18.89
CA SER A 29 -11.44 1.53 19.46
C SER A 29 -10.16 0.75 19.69
N THR A 30 -9.34 0.63 18.64
CA THR A 30 -7.91 0.32 18.80
C THR A 30 -7.31 1.31 19.81
N ALA A 31 -7.20 0.83 21.05
CA ALA A 31 -7.01 1.60 22.27
C ALA A 31 -5.55 1.96 22.51
N MET A 32 -4.97 2.89 21.73
CA MET A 32 -3.79 3.60 22.26
C MET A 32 -4.20 4.58 23.36
N PRO A 33 -3.46 4.80 24.43
CA PRO A 33 -3.69 5.94 25.31
C PRO A 33 -3.48 7.24 24.53
N ALA A 34 -4.33 8.25 24.78
CA ALA A 34 -4.10 9.60 24.28
C ALA A 34 -2.78 10.10 24.87
N THR A 35 -1.77 10.31 24.02
CA THR A 35 -0.65 11.15 24.43
C THR A 35 -1.10 12.59 24.19
N CYS A 36 -1.29 13.34 25.28
CA CYS A 36 -1.24 14.80 25.24
C CYS A 36 0.08 15.18 24.55
N GLY A 37 0.03 15.58 23.28
CA GLY A 37 1.21 15.77 22.40
C GLY A 37 1.09 15.16 20.99
N GLY A 38 0.06 14.35 20.71
CA GLY A 38 -0.01 13.52 19.49
C GLY A 38 -0.23 14.20 18.13
N LYS A 39 -0.49 15.52 18.06
CA LYS A 39 -0.66 16.21 16.78
C LYS A 39 0.67 16.53 16.07
N GLY A 40 1.72 16.86 16.83
CA GLY A 40 3.01 17.25 16.27
C GLY A 40 3.72 16.13 15.51
N ASN A 41 3.65 14.90 16.01
CA ASN A 41 4.37 13.78 15.40
C ASN A 41 3.75 13.37 14.05
N VAL A 42 2.41 13.41 13.92
CA VAL A 42 1.72 13.04 12.67
C VAL A 42 2.03 14.04 11.56
N THR A 43 2.03 15.34 11.87
CA THR A 43 2.42 16.39 10.91
C THR A 43 3.89 16.27 10.51
N ILE A 44 4.77 15.88 11.44
CA ILE A 44 6.19 15.63 11.13
C ILE A 44 6.35 14.44 10.17
N TYR A 45 5.67 13.31 10.41
CA TYR A 45 5.76 12.16 9.48
C TYR A 45 5.18 12.48 8.09
N ALA A 46 4.10 13.25 8.02
CA ALA A 46 3.55 13.70 6.74
C ALA A 46 4.52 14.63 6.00
N ALA A 47 5.13 15.58 6.69
CA ALA A 47 6.12 16.48 6.11
C ALA A 47 7.38 15.74 5.65
N LEU A 48 7.90 14.81 6.47
CA LEU A 48 9.02 13.94 6.09
C LEU A 48 8.68 13.07 4.88
N MET A 49 7.47 12.53 4.82
CA MET A 49 7.00 11.76 3.67
C MET A 49 6.96 12.58 2.39
N LEU A 50 6.44 13.79 2.45
CA LEU A 50 6.41 14.70 1.31
C LEU A 50 7.81 15.13 0.89
N LEU A 51 8.71 15.38 1.84
CA LEU A 51 10.11 15.70 1.56
C LEU A 51 10.83 14.52 0.91
N LEU A 52 10.68 13.31 1.45
CA LEU A 52 11.26 12.09 0.88
C LEU A 52 10.71 11.81 -0.52
N LEU A 53 9.41 12.05 -0.75
CA LEU A 53 8.80 11.96 -2.07
C LEU A 53 9.41 12.98 -3.03
N LEU A 54 9.52 14.24 -2.63
CA LEU A 54 10.10 15.29 -3.46
C LEU A 54 11.54 14.95 -3.84
N LEU A 55 12.34 14.52 -2.87
CA LEU A 55 13.71 14.07 -3.10
C LEU A 55 13.75 12.88 -4.05
N LEU A 56 12.88 11.89 -3.87
CA LEU A 56 12.76 10.73 -4.76
C LEU A 56 12.42 11.15 -6.20
N VAL A 57 11.47 12.06 -6.38
CA VAL A 57 11.08 12.59 -7.69
C VAL A 57 12.24 13.32 -8.34
N LEU A 58 12.97 14.15 -7.60
CA LEU A 58 14.14 14.88 -8.10
C LEU A 58 15.27 13.92 -8.52
N LEU A 59 15.61 12.94 -7.68
CA LEU A 59 16.64 11.93 -7.96
C LEU A 59 16.27 11.06 -9.18
N LEU A 60 15.02 10.62 -9.27
CA LEU A 60 14.55 9.82 -10.42
C LEU A 60 14.50 10.66 -11.70
N SER A 61 14.18 11.94 -11.61
CA SER A 61 14.21 12.84 -12.77
C SER A 61 15.63 13.04 -13.27
N ALA A 62 16.57 13.41 -12.38
CA ALA A 62 17.97 13.62 -12.74
C ALA A 62 18.62 12.36 -13.33
N SER A 63 18.32 11.18 -12.78
CA SER A 63 18.84 9.90 -13.30
C SER A 63 18.26 9.53 -14.67
N VAL A 64 16.97 9.80 -14.91
CA VAL A 64 16.34 9.59 -16.21
C VAL A 64 16.89 10.56 -17.25
N ASP A 65 17.07 11.84 -16.90
CA ASP A 65 17.60 12.86 -17.82
C ASP A 65 19.06 12.55 -18.20
N ALA A 66 19.88 12.12 -17.23
CA ALA A 66 21.24 11.66 -17.50
C ALA A 66 21.27 10.41 -18.41
N ALA A 67 20.39 9.44 -18.17
CA ALA A 67 20.28 8.24 -19.00
C ALA A 67 19.82 8.58 -20.43
N ARG A 68 18.83 9.46 -20.58
CA ARG A 68 18.31 9.91 -21.88
C ARG A 68 19.38 10.60 -22.71
N ASN A 69 20.12 11.55 -22.12
CA ASN A 69 21.20 12.25 -22.82
C ASN A 69 22.27 11.27 -23.34
N SER A 70 22.63 10.26 -22.53
CA SER A 70 23.58 9.23 -22.97
C SER A 70 23.03 8.36 -24.11
N SER A 71 21.72 8.07 -24.10
CA SER A 71 21.07 7.30 -25.16
C SER A 71 20.92 8.07 -26.47
N GLU A 72 20.57 9.37 -26.43
CA GLU A 72 20.47 10.23 -27.62
C GLU A 72 21.85 10.41 -28.30
N ILE A 73 22.93 10.54 -27.51
CA ILE A 73 24.30 10.58 -28.05
C ILE A 73 24.65 9.27 -28.77
N TYR A 74 24.22 8.13 -28.23
CA TYR A 74 24.50 6.81 -28.81
C TYR A 74 23.59 6.49 -30.02
N GLU A 75 22.35 6.98 -30.02
CA GLU A 75 21.40 6.78 -31.13
C GLU A 75 21.73 7.64 -32.34
N ASN A 76 22.19 8.89 -32.15
CA ASN A 76 22.68 9.73 -33.25
C ASN A 76 23.87 9.12 -34.00
N GLN A 77 24.65 8.23 -33.36
CA GLN A 77 25.68 7.43 -34.05
C GLN A 77 25.13 6.21 -34.81
N ARG A 78 23.88 5.78 -34.53
CA ARG A 78 23.27 4.55 -35.05
C ARG A 78 22.23 4.76 -36.15
N THR A 79 21.83 5.99 -36.45
CA THR A 79 20.81 6.37 -37.46
C THR A 79 21.21 6.06 -38.93
N SER A 80 22.06 5.06 -39.15
CA SER A 80 22.43 4.53 -40.47
C SER A 80 21.84 3.12 -40.74
N GLN A 81 21.16 2.47 -39.78
CA GLN A 81 20.50 1.18 -40.04
C GLN A 81 19.09 1.09 -39.47
N ASN A 82 18.11 1.16 -40.38
CA ASN A 82 16.69 0.91 -40.17
C ASN A 82 16.46 -0.51 -39.65
N ASN A 83 15.87 -0.69 -38.47
CA ASN A 83 15.29 -1.95 -38.05
C ASN A 83 14.21 -1.78 -36.96
N PRO A 84 13.21 -2.70 -36.91
CA PRO A 84 11.97 -2.54 -36.16
C PRO A 84 12.17 -2.59 -34.64
N LEU A 85 11.22 -1.99 -33.90
CA LEU A 85 11.16 -1.75 -32.46
C LEU A 85 11.59 -2.98 -31.61
N LYS A 86 12.90 -3.16 -31.44
CA LYS A 86 13.52 -4.22 -30.65
C LYS A 86 13.62 -3.72 -29.20
N LEU A 87 13.13 -4.48 -28.22
CA LEU A 87 13.29 -4.14 -26.79
C LEU A 87 14.77 -3.85 -26.51
N THR A 88 15.12 -2.60 -26.28
CA THR A 88 16.51 -2.24 -26.00
C THR A 88 16.92 -2.84 -24.65
N PRO A 89 18.20 -3.18 -24.43
CA PRO A 89 18.67 -3.68 -23.14
C PRO A 89 18.30 -2.76 -21.97
N GLN A 90 18.29 -1.44 -22.21
CA GLN A 90 17.92 -0.41 -21.24
C GLN A 90 16.45 -0.50 -20.84
N ILE A 91 15.52 -0.54 -21.81
CA ILE A 91 14.08 -0.69 -21.54
C ILE A 91 13.80 -2.03 -20.83
N SER A 92 14.51 -3.10 -21.19
CA SER A 92 14.40 -4.39 -20.49
C SER A 92 14.83 -4.32 -19.02
N VAL A 93 15.84 -3.52 -18.66
CA VAL A 93 16.26 -3.34 -17.27
C VAL A 93 15.23 -2.52 -16.52
N GLN A 94 14.74 -1.42 -17.11
CA GLN A 94 13.72 -0.57 -16.51
C GLN A 94 12.43 -1.34 -16.22
N ILE A 95 11.98 -2.22 -17.14
CA ILE A 95 10.80 -3.09 -16.92
C ILE A 95 11.02 -4.02 -15.71
N LYS A 96 12.21 -4.61 -15.57
CA LYS A 96 12.53 -5.47 -14.42
C LYS A 96 12.53 -4.69 -13.10
N VAL A 97 13.10 -3.49 -13.09
CA VAL A 97 13.12 -2.61 -11.90
C VAL A 97 11.69 -2.19 -11.54
N HIS A 98 10.88 -1.77 -12.52
CA HIS A 98 9.47 -1.45 -12.31
C HIS A 98 8.72 -2.63 -11.69
N ALA A 99 8.84 -3.82 -12.28
CA ALA A 99 8.18 -5.03 -11.80
C ALA A 99 8.60 -5.38 -10.37
N PHE A 100 9.89 -5.29 -10.06
CA PHE A 100 10.41 -5.56 -8.71
C PHE A 100 9.89 -4.54 -7.68
N LEU A 101 9.95 -3.24 -7.99
CA LEU A 101 9.48 -2.17 -7.09
C LEU A 101 7.99 -2.31 -6.78
N LEU A 102 7.15 -2.54 -7.79
CA LEU A 102 5.71 -2.68 -7.60
C LEU A 102 5.34 -4.01 -6.93
N TRP A 103 6.05 -5.11 -7.22
CA TRP A 103 5.87 -6.36 -6.49
C TRP A 103 6.24 -6.20 -5.01
N ALA A 104 7.39 -5.59 -4.70
CA ALA A 104 7.83 -5.36 -3.33
C ALA A 104 6.81 -4.50 -2.56
N SER A 105 6.23 -3.49 -3.21
CA SER A 105 5.19 -2.66 -2.61
C SER A 105 3.83 -3.36 -2.53
N PHE A 106 3.12 -3.52 -3.65
CA PHE A 106 1.74 -4.01 -3.70
C PHE A 106 1.62 -5.50 -3.44
N GLY A 107 2.61 -6.28 -3.88
CA GLY A 107 2.62 -7.74 -3.71
C GLY A 107 3.04 -8.20 -2.33
N PHE A 108 3.78 -7.37 -1.56
CA PHE A 108 4.37 -7.80 -0.30
C PHE A 108 4.19 -6.81 0.86
N LEU A 109 4.80 -5.61 0.80
CA LEU A 109 4.85 -4.71 1.96
C LEU A 109 3.47 -4.16 2.35
N ILE A 110 2.60 -3.82 1.40
CA ILE A 110 1.23 -3.38 1.70
C ILE A 110 0.43 -4.48 2.42
N PRO A 111 0.36 -5.73 1.91
CA PRO A 111 -0.25 -6.85 2.64
C PRO A 111 0.33 -7.04 4.05
N VAL A 112 1.67 -6.99 4.20
CA VAL A 112 2.35 -7.12 5.49
C VAL A 112 1.95 -5.99 6.43
N GLY A 113 1.91 -4.74 5.97
CA GLY A 113 1.46 -3.59 6.74
C GLY A 113 0.02 -3.76 7.24
N VAL A 114 -0.89 -4.27 6.40
CA VAL A 114 -2.26 -4.59 6.78
C VAL A 114 -2.32 -5.71 7.83
N LEU A 115 -1.49 -6.76 7.70
CA LEU A 115 -1.44 -7.85 8.66
C LEU A 115 -0.91 -7.40 10.02
N ILE A 116 0.16 -6.62 10.06
CA ILE A 116 0.75 -6.05 11.28
C ILE A 116 -0.31 -5.31 12.12
N ILE A 117 -1.09 -4.44 11.49
CA ILE A 117 -2.11 -3.69 12.23
C ILE A 117 -3.29 -4.57 12.64
N ARG A 118 -3.59 -5.67 11.93
CA ARG A 118 -4.62 -6.64 12.32
C ARG A 118 -4.23 -7.44 13.56
N MET A 119 -2.94 -7.72 13.76
CA MET A 119 -2.44 -8.36 15.00
C MET A 119 -2.76 -7.54 16.26
N SER A 120 -3.08 -6.24 16.10
CA SER A 120 -3.53 -5.40 17.21
C SER A 120 -4.78 -5.92 17.91
N ASN A 121 -5.64 -6.66 17.22
CA ASN A 121 -6.86 -7.23 17.79
C ASN A 121 -6.57 -8.28 18.86
N ASN A 122 -5.39 -8.89 18.84
CA ASN A 122 -5.01 -9.98 19.74
C ASN A 122 -4.18 -9.49 20.94
N THR A 123 -3.87 -8.20 21.03
CA THR A 123 -3.08 -7.64 22.14
C THR A 123 -3.89 -6.71 23.02
N LYS A 124 -3.71 -6.87 24.34
CA LYS A 124 -4.32 -5.98 25.36
C LYS A 124 -3.35 -4.92 25.87
N SER A 125 -2.07 -4.97 25.45
CA SER A 125 -1.03 -4.06 25.92
C SER A 125 -1.03 -2.75 25.12
N ALA A 126 -1.19 -1.63 25.82
CA ALA A 126 -1.10 -0.29 25.25
C ALA A 126 0.25 -0.02 24.56
N LYS A 127 1.35 -0.56 25.11
CA LYS A 127 2.70 -0.44 24.53
C LYS A 127 2.81 -1.22 23.23
N SER A 128 2.36 -2.48 23.21
CA SER A 128 2.37 -3.32 22.01
C SER A 128 1.52 -2.72 20.90
N LEU A 129 0.37 -2.16 21.24
CA LEU A 129 -0.50 -1.50 20.27
C LEU A 129 0.16 -0.27 19.62
N LYS A 130 0.90 0.53 20.42
CA LYS A 130 1.73 1.64 19.92
C LYS A 130 2.75 1.14 18.91
N ILE A 131 3.49 0.10 19.25
CA ILE A 131 4.51 -0.49 18.39
C ILE A 131 3.90 -0.95 17.06
N LEU A 132 2.83 -1.76 17.10
CA LEU A 132 2.19 -2.29 15.89
C LEU A 132 1.69 -1.19 14.95
N PHE A 133 1.16 -0.09 15.48
CA PHE A 133 0.75 1.05 14.66
C PHE A 133 1.93 1.80 14.04
N PHE A 134 3.00 2.06 14.79
CA PHE A 134 4.19 2.70 14.22
C PHE A 134 4.85 1.81 13.17
N SER A 135 4.93 0.50 13.44
CA SER A 135 5.38 -0.49 12.45
C SER A 135 4.51 -0.45 11.19
N HIS A 136 3.18 -0.42 11.34
CA HIS A 136 2.26 -0.26 10.21
C HIS A 136 2.57 1.02 9.42
N VAL A 137 2.64 2.19 10.08
CA VAL A 137 2.90 3.47 9.41
C VAL A 137 4.23 3.44 8.65
N ILE A 138 5.31 2.94 9.27
CA ILE A 138 6.64 2.87 8.63
C ILE A 138 6.62 1.96 7.41
N VAL A 139 6.03 0.76 7.53
CA VAL A 139 5.91 -0.18 6.40
C VAL A 139 5.09 0.42 5.26
N GLN A 140 3.98 1.13 5.57
CA GLN A 140 3.16 1.77 4.54
C GLN A 140 3.86 2.96 3.88
N ILE A 141 4.64 3.72 4.63
CA ILE A 141 5.50 4.79 4.10
C ILE A 141 6.47 4.24 3.06
N ILE A 142 7.22 3.18 3.41
CA ILE A 142 8.18 2.55 2.49
C ILE A 142 7.45 2.00 1.25
N SER A 143 6.29 1.37 1.45
CA SER A 143 5.46 0.85 0.36
C SER A 143 5.04 1.93 -0.64
N VAL A 144 4.59 3.09 -0.15
CA VAL A 144 4.15 4.22 -0.99
C VAL A 144 5.33 4.80 -1.77
N LEU A 145 6.51 4.93 -1.13
CA LEU A 145 7.72 5.41 -1.82
C LEU A 145 8.15 4.46 -2.95
N LEU A 146 8.17 3.15 -2.70
CA LEU A 146 8.47 2.14 -3.73
C LEU A 146 7.45 2.14 -4.87
N ALA A 147 6.15 2.23 -4.54
CA ALA A 147 5.08 2.33 -5.53
C ALA A 147 5.23 3.59 -6.39
N SER A 148 5.59 4.72 -5.76
CA SER A 148 5.81 5.99 -6.46
C SER A 148 7.02 5.93 -7.38
N ALA A 149 8.14 5.35 -6.93
CA ALA A 149 9.30 5.12 -7.77
C ALA A 149 8.97 4.24 -9.00
N GLY A 150 8.25 3.13 -8.79
CA GLY A 150 7.80 2.25 -9.86
C GLY A 150 6.86 2.94 -10.84
N ALA A 151 5.92 3.76 -10.34
CA ALA A 151 5.00 4.53 -11.17
C ALA A 151 5.70 5.61 -11.99
N ILE A 152 6.62 6.38 -11.38
CA ILE A 152 7.43 7.40 -12.07
C ILE A 152 8.27 6.74 -13.17
N LEU A 153 8.92 5.61 -12.88
CA LEU A 153 9.69 4.84 -13.85
C LEU A 153 8.83 4.44 -15.05
N SER A 154 7.60 3.96 -14.79
CA SER A 154 6.63 3.58 -15.84
C SER A 154 6.19 4.77 -16.69
N ILE A 155 5.82 5.88 -16.05
CA ILE A 155 5.28 7.07 -16.73
C ILE A 155 6.35 7.73 -17.59
N LYS A 156 7.59 7.82 -17.08
CA LYS A 156 8.69 8.51 -17.78
C LYS A 156 9.32 7.70 -18.92
N ASN A 157 9.39 6.37 -18.79
CA ASN A 157 10.22 5.56 -19.69
C ASN A 157 9.44 4.60 -20.58
N PHE A 158 8.16 4.33 -20.30
CA PHE A 158 7.36 3.40 -21.10
C PHE A 158 6.32 4.16 -21.93
N ALA A 159 6.05 3.67 -23.14
CA ALA A 159 4.92 4.12 -23.94
C ALA A 159 3.62 3.61 -23.28
N ASN A 160 2.94 4.49 -22.55
CA ASN A 160 1.69 4.17 -21.86
C ASN A 160 0.49 4.53 -22.74
N SER A 161 -0.01 3.58 -23.53
CA SER A 161 -1.24 3.75 -24.31
C SER A 161 -2.51 3.52 -23.49
N PHE A 162 -2.41 2.95 -22.29
CA PHE A 162 -3.54 2.64 -21.39
C PHE A 162 -4.64 1.74 -22.00
N GLU A 163 -4.35 1.06 -23.10
CA GLU A 163 -5.24 0.07 -23.72
C GLU A 163 -5.31 -1.25 -22.93
N ASN A 164 -4.26 -1.55 -22.14
CA ASN A 164 -4.21 -2.76 -21.32
C ASN A 164 -4.82 -2.54 -19.93
N THR A 165 -5.64 -3.49 -19.48
CA THR A 165 -6.15 -3.64 -18.11
C THR A 165 -5.09 -3.39 -17.03
N HIS A 166 -3.87 -3.93 -17.16
CA HIS A 166 -2.76 -3.72 -16.23
C HIS A 166 -2.41 -2.24 -16.04
N GLN A 167 -2.36 -1.47 -17.14
CA GLN A 167 -1.98 -0.05 -17.10
C GLN A 167 -3.09 0.78 -16.46
N ARG A 168 -4.35 0.52 -16.82
CA ARG A 168 -5.52 1.20 -16.24
C ARG A 168 -5.68 0.90 -14.75
N MET A 169 -5.58 -0.37 -14.37
CA MET A 169 -5.62 -0.79 -12.97
C MET A 169 -4.43 -0.25 -12.17
N GLY A 170 -3.23 -0.27 -12.75
CA GLY A 170 -2.02 0.28 -12.15
C GLY A 170 -2.13 1.77 -11.84
N LEU A 171 -2.67 2.57 -12.77
CA LEU A 171 -2.90 3.99 -12.55
C LEU A 171 -3.95 4.23 -11.45
N ALA A 172 -5.05 3.47 -11.46
CA ALA A 172 -6.08 3.56 -10.43
C ALA A 172 -5.53 3.18 -9.04
N LEU A 173 -4.70 2.14 -8.95
CA LEU A 173 -4.03 1.73 -7.71
C LEU A 173 -3.06 2.80 -7.19
N TYR A 174 -2.32 3.46 -8.09
CA TYR A 174 -1.43 4.55 -7.72
C TYR A 174 -2.19 5.76 -7.14
N GLY A 175 -3.31 6.16 -7.75
CA GLY A 175 -4.17 7.18 -7.16
C GLY A 175 -4.76 6.73 -5.81
N SER A 176 -5.18 5.48 -5.73
CA SER A 176 -5.83 4.92 -4.54
C SER A 176 -4.89 4.83 -3.33
N ILE A 177 -3.62 4.46 -3.53
CA ILE A 177 -2.65 4.36 -2.42
C ILE A 177 -2.35 5.75 -1.84
N TRP A 178 -2.20 6.78 -2.68
CA TRP A 178 -2.02 8.16 -2.22
C TRP A 178 -3.25 8.68 -1.47
N LEU A 179 -4.44 8.45 -2.04
CA LEU A 179 -5.71 8.79 -1.37
C LEU A 179 -5.80 8.12 0.00
N GLN A 180 -5.50 6.83 0.08
CA GLN A 180 -5.50 6.05 1.32
C GLN A 180 -4.49 6.57 2.36
N SER A 181 -3.28 6.95 1.93
CA SER A 181 -2.25 7.53 2.79
C SER A 181 -2.66 8.90 3.34
N VAL A 182 -3.15 9.79 2.47
CA VAL A 182 -3.64 11.12 2.85
C VAL A 182 -4.84 10.99 3.80
N PHE A 183 -5.80 10.13 3.48
CA PHE A 183 -6.93 9.82 4.35
C PHE A 183 -6.48 9.25 5.69
N GLY A 184 -5.40 8.46 5.70
CA GLY A 184 -4.70 7.95 6.88
C GLY A 184 -4.26 9.06 7.85
N PHE A 185 -3.71 10.16 7.31
CA PHE A 185 -3.24 11.30 8.11
C PHE A 185 -4.38 12.13 8.71
N PHE A 186 -5.54 12.18 8.05
CA PHE A 186 -6.74 12.87 8.56
C PHE A 186 -7.55 12.06 9.60
N ARG A 187 -6.88 11.16 10.34
CA ARG A 187 -7.49 10.32 11.38
C ARG A 187 -8.22 11.17 12.43
N PRO A 188 -9.55 11.05 12.58
CA PRO A 188 -10.33 11.85 13.53
C PRO A 188 -10.02 11.52 15.00
N ASN A 189 -10.31 12.49 15.87
CA ASN A 189 -10.30 12.30 17.33
C ASN A 189 -11.25 11.17 17.75
N ARG A 190 -10.91 10.50 18.86
CA ARG A 190 -11.59 9.27 19.28
C ARG A 190 -13.08 9.42 19.60
N GLU A 191 -13.45 10.59 20.11
CA GLU A 191 -14.78 10.82 20.67
C GLU A 191 -15.82 11.10 19.59
N LEU A 192 -15.38 11.38 18.35
CA LEU A 192 -16.26 11.68 17.24
C LEU A 192 -16.82 10.39 16.64
N LYS A 193 -18.13 10.33 16.38
CA LYS A 193 -18.76 9.27 15.57
C LYS A 193 -18.07 9.10 14.21
N LEU A 194 -17.51 10.18 13.67
CA LEU A 194 -16.73 10.19 12.43
C LEU A 194 -15.52 9.24 12.46
N ARG A 195 -14.91 9.00 13.63
CA ARG A 195 -13.84 8.02 13.80
C ARG A 195 -14.28 6.61 13.39
N ARG A 196 -15.58 6.30 13.59
CA ARG A 196 -16.16 5.03 13.20
C ARG A 196 -16.21 4.85 11.70
N VAL A 197 -16.78 5.82 11.03
CA VAL A 197 -16.86 5.83 9.57
C VAL A 197 -15.46 5.81 8.95
N TRP A 198 -14.56 6.66 9.45
CA TRP A 198 -13.17 6.72 8.99
C TRP A 198 -12.46 5.36 9.09
N TYR A 199 -12.57 4.67 10.23
CA TYR A 199 -11.91 3.37 10.40
C TYR A 199 -12.45 2.34 9.42
N PHE A 200 -13.78 2.27 9.26
CA PHE A 200 -14.41 1.32 8.33
C PHE A 200 -13.97 1.59 6.89
N VAL A 201 -14.02 2.84 6.44
CA VAL A 201 -13.61 3.24 5.09
C VAL A 201 -12.11 2.99 4.88
N HIS A 202 -11.26 3.41 5.81
CA HIS A 202 -9.81 3.22 5.73
C HIS A 202 -9.45 1.72 5.72
N TRP A 203 -10.10 0.90 6.54
CA TRP A 203 -9.89 -0.54 6.56
C TRP A 203 -10.34 -1.21 5.26
N LEU A 204 -11.50 -0.83 4.73
CA LEU A 204 -12.05 -1.38 3.49
C LEU A 204 -11.17 -1.02 2.30
N LEU A 205 -10.84 0.26 2.15
CA LEU A 205 -9.97 0.75 1.08
C LEU A 205 -8.58 0.11 1.15
N GLY A 206 -7.96 0.06 2.34
CA GLY A 206 -6.64 -0.54 2.51
C GLY A 206 -6.61 -2.03 2.15
N THR A 207 -7.66 -2.78 2.54
CA THR A 207 -7.79 -4.20 2.17
C THR A 207 -8.02 -4.36 0.67
N GLY A 208 -8.89 -3.54 0.07
CA GLY A 208 -9.16 -3.54 -1.37
C GLY A 208 -7.91 -3.24 -2.21
N ILE A 209 -7.14 -2.22 -1.83
CA ILE A 209 -5.87 -1.85 -2.46
C ILE A 209 -4.87 -3.03 -2.39
N SER A 210 -4.81 -3.72 -1.25
CA SER A 210 -3.94 -4.89 -1.09
C SER A 210 -4.31 -6.03 -2.05
N ILE A 211 -5.60 -6.36 -2.16
CA ILE A 211 -6.09 -7.44 -3.04
C ILE A 211 -5.87 -7.07 -4.51
N LEU A 212 -6.31 -5.87 -4.90
CA LEU A 212 -6.18 -5.39 -6.28
C LEU A 212 -4.72 -5.21 -6.68
N GLY A 213 -3.84 -4.83 -5.74
CA GLY A 213 -2.40 -4.71 -5.95
C GLY A 213 -1.74 -6.05 -6.30
N ILE A 214 -2.08 -7.11 -5.56
CA ILE A 214 -1.61 -8.47 -5.86
C ILE A 214 -2.13 -8.92 -7.24
N ALA A 215 -3.43 -8.73 -7.50
CA ALA A 215 -4.04 -9.08 -8.79
C ALA A 215 -3.35 -8.36 -9.95
N ASN A 216 -3.12 -7.05 -9.81
CA ASN A 216 -2.45 -6.26 -10.84
C ASN A 216 -0.99 -6.68 -11.06
N THR A 217 -0.30 -7.14 -10.02
CA THR A 217 1.05 -7.72 -10.14
C THR A 217 1.04 -9.00 -10.96
N TYR A 218 0.02 -9.86 -10.79
CA TYR A 218 -0.15 -11.05 -11.60
C TYR A 218 -0.46 -10.73 -13.07
N ILE A 219 -1.40 -9.81 -13.32
CA ILE A 219 -1.76 -9.36 -14.68
C ILE A 219 -0.54 -8.73 -15.38
N GLY A 220 0.26 -7.94 -14.67
CA GLY A 220 1.49 -7.34 -15.20
C GLY A 220 2.52 -8.39 -15.61
N LEU A 221 2.68 -9.44 -14.79
CA LEU A 221 3.59 -10.54 -15.09
C LEU A 221 3.12 -11.37 -16.29
N GLN A 222 1.82 -11.60 -16.42
CA GLN A 222 1.23 -12.24 -17.60
C GLN A 222 1.44 -11.39 -18.87
N THR A 223 1.17 -10.09 -18.80
CA THR A 223 1.41 -9.14 -19.90
C THR A 223 2.89 -9.15 -20.33
N TYR A 224 3.81 -9.20 -19.36
CA TYR A 224 5.24 -9.29 -19.63
C TYR A 224 5.60 -10.61 -20.36
N HIS A 225 5.02 -11.73 -19.94
CA HIS A 225 5.23 -13.03 -20.60
C HIS A 225 4.75 -13.00 -22.05
N GLU A 226 3.52 -12.50 -22.30
CA GLU A 226 2.93 -12.41 -23.63
C GLU A 226 3.76 -11.53 -24.58
N ARG A 227 4.30 -10.41 -24.07
CA ARG A 227 5.08 -9.47 -24.90
C ARG A 227 6.53 -9.87 -25.13
N THR A 228 7.15 -10.59 -24.21
CA THR A 228 8.59 -10.92 -24.28
C THR A 228 8.87 -12.40 -24.56
N THR A 229 7.83 -13.23 -24.56
CA THR A 229 7.89 -14.71 -24.60
C THR A 229 8.82 -15.34 -23.55
N ARG A 230 9.28 -14.56 -22.55
CA ARG A 230 10.20 -15.02 -21.51
C ARG A 230 9.43 -15.69 -20.38
N SER A 231 9.89 -16.85 -19.93
CA SER A 231 9.27 -17.59 -18.83
C SER A 231 9.21 -16.75 -17.56
N VAL A 232 8.01 -16.61 -17.02
CA VAL A 232 7.73 -15.96 -15.72
C VAL A 232 7.47 -16.98 -14.61
N LYS A 233 7.69 -18.27 -14.88
CA LYS A 233 7.34 -19.37 -13.96
C LYS A 233 7.86 -19.12 -12.56
N LEU A 234 9.16 -18.83 -12.40
CA LEU A 234 9.79 -18.59 -11.10
C LEU A 234 9.09 -17.49 -10.27
N TRP A 235 8.71 -16.39 -10.92
CA TRP A 235 8.00 -15.28 -10.27
C TRP A 235 6.57 -15.66 -9.91
N THR A 236 5.86 -16.36 -10.81
CA THR A 236 4.51 -16.84 -10.52
C THR A 236 4.49 -17.90 -9.40
N THR A 237 5.48 -18.78 -9.29
CA THR A 237 5.53 -19.77 -8.20
C THR A 237 5.76 -19.10 -6.86
N SER A 238 6.66 -18.12 -6.78
CA SER A 238 6.91 -17.37 -5.54
C SER A 238 5.70 -16.56 -5.07
N ILE A 239 4.93 -15.99 -6.01
CA ILE A 239 3.67 -15.29 -5.67
C ILE A 239 2.60 -16.32 -5.24
N LYS A 240 2.47 -17.44 -5.96
CA LYS A 240 1.51 -18.50 -5.62
C LYS A 240 1.82 -19.17 -4.29
N SER A 241 3.08 -19.36 -3.93
CA SER A 241 3.46 -19.91 -2.62
C SER A 241 3.15 -18.93 -1.49
N ALA A 242 3.40 -17.63 -1.69
CA ALA A 242 3.04 -16.59 -0.72
C ALA A 242 1.53 -16.51 -0.44
N LEU A 243 0.69 -16.74 -1.46
CA LEU A 243 -0.77 -16.79 -1.32
C LEU A 243 -1.29 -18.08 -0.68
N ARG A 244 -0.52 -19.16 -0.68
CA ARG A 244 -0.93 -20.49 -0.17
C ARG A 244 -0.58 -20.71 1.31
N CYS A 245 0.24 -19.83 1.88
CA CYS A 245 0.68 -19.90 3.28
C CYS A 245 -0.07 -18.92 4.22
N GLY A 246 -1.23 -18.39 3.82
CA GLY A 246 -2.03 -17.44 4.59
C GLY A 246 -3.31 -18.05 5.15
#